data_AF-A0A950PZL5-F1
#
_entry.id   AF-A0A950PZL5-F1
#
_cell.length_a   1.000
_cell.length_b   1.000
_cell.length_c   1.000
_cell.angle_alpha   90.00
_cell.angle_beta   90.00
_cell.angle_gamma   90.00
#
_symmetry.space_group_name_H-M   'P 1'
#
loop_
_entity.id
_entity.type
_entity.pdbx_description
1 polymer ?
#
loop_
_entity_poly.entity_id
_entity_poly.type
_entity_poly.pdbx_seq_one_letter_code
_entity_poly.pdbx_strand_id
1 'polypeptide(L)'
;MLAAQTGIGKVDPSSGPHHGGTVVTLTGSGFTGANGVRFGAAPAVNFTVVSDGEIRVQTPPSPTPQRVTVTVTYADGSSTATSDDGPYFTYT
;
A
#
# COMPACT_ATOMS: atom_id res chain seq x y z
N MET A 1 -11.68 -25.01 0.22
CA MET A 1 -12.13 -23.78 -0.47
C MET A 1 -11.04 -22.75 -0.25
N LEU A 2 -10.25 -22.41 -1.28
CA LEU A 2 -9.19 -21.41 -1.13
C LEU A 2 -9.82 -20.06 -0.76
N ALA A 3 -9.32 -19.40 0.29
CA ALA A 3 -9.73 -18.03 0.61
C ALA A 3 -9.44 -17.14 -0.61
N ALA A 4 -10.43 -16.34 -1.04
CA ALA A 4 -10.19 -15.28 -2.00
C ALA A 4 -9.04 -14.43 -1.43
N GLN A 5 -7.91 -14.35 -2.12
CA GLN A 5 -6.71 -13.72 -1.60
C GLN A 5 -6.91 -12.21 -1.58
N THR A 6 -7.45 -11.69 -0.48
CA THR A 6 -7.54 -10.25 -0.18
C THR A 6 -6.12 -9.72 -0.05
N GLY A 7 -5.65 -8.99 -1.05
CA GLY A 7 -4.22 -8.82 -1.23
C GLY A 7 -3.86 -7.67 -2.17
N ILE A 8 -2.70 -7.07 -1.89
CA ILE A 8 -2.06 -6.13 -2.82
C ILE A 8 -1.32 -6.97 -3.86
N GLY A 9 -1.76 -6.90 -5.12
CA GLY A 9 -1.16 -7.62 -6.25
C GLY A 9 -0.13 -6.81 -7.02
N LYS A 10 -0.23 -5.47 -7.03
CA LYS A 10 0.73 -4.57 -7.70
C LYS A 10 0.85 -3.24 -6.97
N VAL A 11 2.06 -2.66 -7.02
CA VAL A 11 2.41 -1.33 -6.51
C VAL A 11 3.07 -0.57 -7.67
N ASP A 12 2.47 0.53 -8.13
CA ASP A 12 2.94 1.27 -9.33
C ASP A 12 2.84 2.79 -9.17
N PRO A 13 3.95 3.54 -9.25
CA PRO A 13 5.32 3.05 -9.32
C PRO A 13 5.73 2.33 -8.03
N SER A 14 6.61 1.33 -8.16
CA SER A 14 7.19 0.57 -7.04
C SER A 14 8.42 1.26 -6.41
N SER A 15 8.72 2.48 -6.83
CA SER A 15 9.82 3.28 -6.28
C SER A 15 9.57 4.79 -6.40
N GLY A 16 10.26 5.56 -5.56
CA GLY A 16 10.20 7.02 -5.57
C GLY A 16 11.09 7.65 -4.50
N PRO A 17 11.24 8.98 -4.47
CA PRO A 17 12.13 9.68 -3.56
C PRO A 17 11.75 9.45 -2.09
N HIS A 18 12.76 9.27 -1.23
CA HIS A 18 12.57 9.17 0.23
C HIS A 18 11.89 10.40 0.86
N HIS A 19 11.87 11.56 0.20
CA HIS A 19 11.10 12.72 0.65
C HIS A 19 9.56 12.53 0.57
N GLY A 20 9.08 11.43 -0.03
CA GLY A 20 7.66 11.14 -0.16
C GLY A 20 6.98 11.94 -1.29
N GLY A 21 5.65 11.91 -1.33
CA GLY A 21 4.84 12.64 -2.30
C GLY A 21 4.57 11.90 -3.61
N THR A 22 5.09 10.68 -3.77
CA THR A 22 4.84 9.86 -4.96
C THR A 22 3.42 9.31 -4.93
N VAL A 23 2.65 9.54 -5.98
CA VAL A 23 1.32 8.93 -6.13
C VAL A 23 1.48 7.52 -6.66
N VAL A 24 1.13 6.55 -5.82
CA VAL A 24 1.22 5.12 -6.08
C VAL A 24 -0.18 4.55 -6.25
N THR A 25 -0.36 3.76 -7.30
CA THR A 25 -1.54 2.97 -7.56
C THR A 25 -1.30 1.55 -7.03
N LEU A 26 -2.10 1.15 -6.05
CA LEU A 26 -2.16 -0.21 -5.54
C LEU A 26 -3.27 -0.94 -6.29
N THR A 27 -2.91 -2.05 -6.94
CA THR A 27 -3.88 -2.92 -7.62
C THR A 27 -4.00 -4.23 -6.84
N GLY A 28 -5.22 -4.72 -6.66
CA GLY A 28 -5.48 -5.89 -5.81
C GLY A 28 -6.94 -6.28 -5.76
N SER A 29 -7.39 -6.76 -4.60
CA SER A 29 -8.77 -7.15 -4.35
C SER A 29 -9.15 -6.93 -2.89
N GLY A 30 -10.44 -6.66 -2.64
CA GLY A 30 -10.98 -6.46 -1.30
C GLY A 30 -10.56 -5.15 -0.65
N PHE A 31 -10.34 -4.08 -1.42
CA PHE A 31 -10.04 -2.75 -0.87
C PHE A 31 -11.27 -1.99 -0.38
N THR A 32 -12.48 -2.51 -0.63
CA THR A 32 -13.70 -1.92 -0.07
C THR A 32 -13.64 -1.90 1.45
N GLY A 33 -13.85 -0.73 2.06
CA GLY A 33 -13.78 -0.54 3.51
C GLY A 33 -12.38 -0.29 4.08
N ALA A 34 -11.36 -0.14 3.21
CA ALA A 34 -10.04 0.29 3.64
C ALA A 34 -10.11 1.68 4.30
N ASN A 35 -9.56 1.78 5.51
CA ASN A 35 -9.55 3.01 6.31
C ASN A 35 -8.13 3.56 6.55
N GLY A 36 -7.10 2.84 6.13
CA GLY A 36 -5.72 3.28 6.25
C GLY A 36 -4.79 2.56 5.30
N VAL A 37 -3.70 3.23 4.93
CA VAL A 37 -2.59 2.65 4.17
C VAL A 37 -1.29 3.06 4.83
N ARG A 38 -0.34 2.14 4.95
CA ARG A 38 0.97 2.35 5.57
C ARG A 38 2.07 1.85 4.66
N PHE A 39 3.18 2.57 4.65
CA PHE A 39 4.42 2.21 3.97
C PHE A 39 5.45 1.88 5.06
N GLY A 40 5.66 0.59 5.31
CA GLY A 40 6.39 0.11 6.47
C GLY A 40 5.72 0.57 7.77
N ALA A 41 6.43 1.35 8.58
CA ALA A 41 5.90 1.91 9.82
C ALA A 41 5.12 3.24 9.63
N ALA A 42 5.31 3.93 8.50
CA ALA A 42 4.78 5.27 8.27
C ALA A 42 3.37 5.23 7.66
N PRO A 43 2.38 5.95 8.21
CA PRO A 43 1.07 6.09 7.57
C PRO A 43 1.19 6.92 6.29
N ALA A 44 0.41 6.56 5.27
CA ALA A 44 0.33 7.35 4.04
C ALA A 44 -0.22 8.75 4.31
N VAL A 45 0.22 9.74 3.51
CA VAL A 45 -0.21 11.14 3.65
C VAL A 45 -1.70 11.28 3.32
N ASN A 46 -2.11 10.61 2.24
CA ASN A 46 -3.49 10.51 1.80
C ASN A 46 -3.64 9.25 0.96
N PHE A 47 -4.85 8.69 0.95
CA PHE A 47 -5.23 7.62 0.04
C PHE A 47 -6.68 7.80 -0.38
N THR A 48 -7.04 7.20 -1.50
CA THR A 48 -8.38 7.20 -2.06
C THR A 48 -8.63 5.82 -2.65
N VAL A 49 -9.66 5.16 -2.13
CA VAL A 49 -10.15 3.90 -2.70
C VAL A 49 -10.91 4.24 -3.97
N VAL A 50 -10.37 3.86 -5.13
CA VAL A 50 -10.98 4.12 -6.44
C VAL A 50 -12.01 3.03 -6.74
N SER A 51 -11.67 1.78 -6.42
CA SER A 51 -12.55 0.63 -6.54
C SER A 51 -12.09 -0.49 -5.60
N ASP A 52 -12.83 -1.60 -5.54
CA ASP A 52 -12.43 -2.77 -4.75
C ASP A 52 -11.06 -3.34 -5.13
N GLY A 53 -10.60 -3.08 -6.36
CA GLY A 53 -9.30 -3.53 -6.85
C GLY A 53 -8.27 -2.43 -7.08
N GLU A 54 -8.59 -1.17 -6.76
CA GLU A 54 -7.67 -0.04 -6.96
C GLU A 54 -7.70 0.96 -5.81
N ILE A 55 -6.53 1.24 -5.21
CA ILE A 55 -6.31 2.35 -4.29
C ILE A 55 -5.26 3.28 -4.91
N ARG A 56 -5.52 4.57 -4.93
CA ARG A 56 -4.49 5.60 -5.15
C ARG A 56 -4.02 6.12 -3.80
N VAL A 57 -2.72 6.11 -3.55
CA VAL A 57 -2.13 6.52 -2.28
C VAL A 57 -0.91 7.38 -2.52
N GLN A 58 -0.69 8.39 -1.67
CA GLN A 58 0.53 9.18 -1.70
C GLN A 58 1.50 8.69 -0.63
N THR A 59 2.76 8.48 -1.04
CA THR A 59 3.81 7.98 -0.15
C THR A 59 4.19 9.03 0.90
N PRO A 60 4.37 8.63 2.17
CA PRO A 60 4.93 9.50 3.19
C PRO A 60 6.45 9.69 2.99
N PRO A 61 7.04 10.72 3.60
CA PRO A 61 8.49 10.80 3.72
C PRO A 61 9.03 9.64 4.57
N SER A 62 10.17 9.12 4.15
CA SER A 62 10.99 8.15 4.85
C SER A 62 12.31 8.81 5.29
N PRO A 63 12.79 8.58 6.52
CA PRO A 63 14.04 9.19 7.00
C PRO A 63 15.28 8.79 6.19
N THR A 64 15.25 7.59 5.60
CA THR A 64 16.34 7.05 4.79
C THR A 64 15.77 6.33 3.56
N PRO A 65 16.55 6.21 2.47
CA PRO A 65 16.24 5.28 1.38
C PRO A 65 16.14 3.85 1.92
N GLN A 66 15.03 3.17 1.65
CA GLN A 66 14.77 1.82 2.12
C GLN A 66 13.64 1.16 1.33
N ARG A 67 13.66 -0.18 1.30
CA ARG A 67 12.51 -0.98 0.83
C ARG A 67 11.50 -1.12 1.95
N VAL A 68 10.22 -0.92 1.64
CA VAL A 68 9.11 -1.08 2.59
C VAL A 68 7.99 -1.92 1.98
N THR A 69 7.31 -2.67 2.84
CA THR A 69 6.03 -3.29 2.53
C THR A 69 4.90 -2.26 2.58
N VAL A 70 3.85 -2.50 1.81
CA VAL A 70 2.63 -1.67 1.86
C VAL A 70 1.56 -2.46 2.59
N THR A 71 0.91 -1.83 3.57
CA THR A 71 -0.14 -2.44 4.38
C THR A 71 -1.40 -1.60 4.28
N VAL A 72 -2.52 -2.22 3.96
CA VAL A 72 -3.87 -1.63 3.99
C VAL A 72 -4.59 -2.14 5.24
N THR A 73 -5.17 -1.23 6.01
CA THR A 73 -5.96 -1.53 7.21
C THR A 73 -7.43 -1.23 6.97
N TYR A 74 -8.29 -1.92 7.71
CA TYR A 74 -9.74 -1.83 7.62
C TYR A 74 -10.35 -1.46 8.98
N ALA A 75 -11.58 -0.95 8.97
CA ALA A 75 -12.26 -0.49 10.19
C ALA A 75 -12.64 -1.63 11.15
N ASP A 76 -12.72 -2.87 10.67
CA ASP A 76 -12.93 -4.07 11.47
C ASP A 76 -11.65 -4.55 12.19
N GLY A 77 -10.52 -3.88 11.97
CA GLY A 77 -9.21 -4.25 12.51
C GLY A 77 -8.43 -5.24 11.65
N SER A 78 -9.00 -5.70 10.53
CA SER A 78 -8.28 -6.52 9.56
C SER A 78 -7.20 -5.71 8.84
N SER A 79 -6.20 -6.40 8.29
CA SER A 79 -5.20 -5.79 7.42
C SER A 79 -4.74 -6.74 6.34
N THR A 80 -4.38 -6.19 5.19
CA THR A 80 -3.69 -6.91 4.12
C THR A 80 -2.38 -6.21 3.83
N ALA A 81 -1.34 -6.97 3.54
CA ALA A 81 -0.02 -6.43 3.25
C ALA A 81 0.53 -7.06 1.96
N THR A 82 1.45 -6.34 1.34
CA THR A 82 2.34 -6.93 0.33
C THR A 82 3.15 -8.04 0.98
N SER A 83 3.21 -9.21 0.37
CA SER A 83 4.04 -10.31 0.87
C SER A 83 5.53 -9.95 0.86
N ASP A 84 6.34 -10.64 1.67
CA ASP A 84 7.81 -10.51 1.63
C ASP A 84 8.46 -11.15 0.38
N ASP A 85 7.65 -11.60 -0.57
CA ASP A 85 8.07 -11.99 -1.92
C ASP A 85 7.24 -11.21 -2.98
N GLY A 86 6.37 -10.31 -2.51
CA GLY A 86 5.37 -9.59 -3.30
C GLY A 86 5.84 -8.21 -3.77
N PRO A 87 4.92 -7.38 -4.28
CA PRO A 87 5.27 -6.05 -4.76
C PRO A 87 5.64 -5.13 -3.58
N TYR A 88 6.77 -4.43 -3.64
CA TYR A 88 7.21 -3.48 -2.60
C TYR A 88 7.24 -2.06 -3.13
N PHE A 89 7.33 -1.10 -2.20
CA PHE A 89 7.76 0.25 -2.52
C PHE A 89 9.21 0.47 -2.07
N THR A 90 10.05 1.02 -2.95
CA THR A 90 11.44 1.34 -2.65
C THR A 90 11.64 2.85 -2.61
N TYR A 91 11.97 3.38 -1.44
CA TYR A 91 12.44 4.75 -1.30
C TYR A 91 13.88 4.85 -1.79
N THR A 92 14.12 5.75 -2.74
CA THR A 92 15.44 6.08 -3.30
C THR A 92 15.94 7.44 -2.83
#